data_AF-A0A9P4QPJ1-F1
#
_entry.id   AF-A0A9P4QPJ1-F1
#
_cell.length_a   1.000
_cell.length_b   1.000
_cell.length_c   1.000
_cell.angle_alpha   90.00
_cell.angle_beta   90.00
_cell.angle_gamma   90.00
#
_symmetry.space_group_name_H-M   'P 1'
#
loop_
_entity.id
_entity.type
_entity.pdbx_description
1 polymer ?
#
loop_
_entity_poly.entity_id
_entity_poly.type
_entity_poly.pdbx_seq_one_letter_code
_entity_poly.pdbx_strand_id
1 'polypeptide(L)'
;MHRPSGERHVTPRSSGPHHFSCLFRRNASGSIILLRPPLGPIPLGAFSHLQARATPNITTATLGPTFAESLIRLIKMPIHRFFSKKGQTKGERLAESQAKNEELRAQLEASRAREWVREAQEAAEAQRREQARVYELEQQDIARIQLEASRRREQQLRQEQDALRQEQEAKLREARRREEALRQEQEKKAQLERDRRDYEDRLRQEKQRKAKQASPDALRELRELMLERYRLDVYIWSMKGARKPDQPLVKVEMEKADDILGEIMYKVEAWTDNSDGHWTEREWEKVQEIQNRLRKRGKREWVRNPPWADRR
;
A
#
# COMPACT_ATOMS: atom_id res chain seq x y z
N MET A 1 -8.81 44.90 45.00
CA MET A 1 -9.26 44.90 43.59
C MET A 1 -8.06 45.14 42.68
N HIS A 2 -7.40 44.08 42.20
CA HIS A 2 -6.38 44.19 41.16
C HIS A 2 -6.55 43.02 40.20
N ARG A 3 -6.87 43.32 38.94
CA ARG A 3 -6.88 42.37 37.83
C ARG A 3 -5.48 42.39 37.20
N PRO A 4 -4.83 41.24 36.97
CA PRO A 4 -3.64 41.20 36.15
C PRO A 4 -4.03 41.16 34.66
N SER A 5 -3.33 42.01 33.92
CA SER A 5 -3.39 42.20 32.48
C SER A 5 -2.97 40.92 31.75
N GLY A 6 -3.83 40.42 30.86
CA GLY A 6 -3.56 39.25 30.04
C GLY A 6 -2.52 39.52 28.95
N GLU A 7 -1.43 38.75 29.00
CA GLU A 7 -0.50 38.57 27.89
C GLU A 7 -1.21 37.86 26.73
N ARG A 8 -1.27 38.53 25.57
CA ARG A 8 -1.76 37.92 24.33
C ARG A 8 -0.61 37.16 23.69
N HIS A 9 -0.65 35.84 23.81
CA HIS A 9 0.17 34.95 23.00
C HIS A 9 -0.23 35.10 21.53
N VAL A 10 0.66 35.69 20.73
CA VAL A 10 0.59 35.70 19.27
C VAL A 10 1.09 34.34 18.79
N THR A 11 0.19 33.49 18.29
CA THR A 11 0.55 32.24 17.62
C THR A 11 1.14 32.54 16.24
N PRO A 12 2.23 31.86 15.82
CA PRO A 12 2.79 32.05 14.49
C PRO A 12 1.84 31.51 13.42
N ARG A 13 1.65 32.34 12.39
CA ARG A 13 0.85 32.10 11.20
C ARG A 13 1.46 30.92 10.42
N SER A 14 0.86 29.74 10.56
CA SER A 14 1.16 28.56 9.77
C SER A 14 0.98 28.86 8.28
N SER A 15 2.09 28.92 7.53
CA SER A 15 2.11 28.88 6.08
C SER A 15 1.45 27.59 5.59
N GLY A 16 0.24 27.73 5.04
CA GLY A 16 -0.51 26.63 4.46
C GLY A 16 0.22 25.98 3.27
N PRO A 17 -0.11 24.72 2.96
CA PRO A 17 0.47 24.01 1.84
C PRO A 17 0.05 24.66 0.52
N HIS A 18 1.03 24.90 -0.35
CA HIS A 18 0.80 25.31 -1.73
C HIS A 18 -0.09 24.26 -2.42
N HIS A 19 -1.38 24.56 -2.56
CA HIS A 19 -2.29 23.86 -3.45
C HIS A 19 -1.78 24.04 -4.89
N PHE A 20 -1.17 23.00 -5.44
CA PHE A 20 -1.04 22.87 -6.89
C PHE A 20 -2.45 22.71 -7.48
N SER A 21 -3.01 23.81 -7.95
CA SER A 21 -4.24 23.83 -8.73
C SER A 21 -3.96 23.20 -10.10
N CYS A 22 -4.26 21.90 -10.24
CA CYS A 22 -4.34 21.26 -11.54
C CYS A 22 -5.59 21.77 -12.26
N LEU A 23 -5.40 22.71 -13.20
CA LEU A 23 -6.43 23.20 -14.09
C LEU A 23 -6.92 22.08 -15.02
N PHE A 24 -8.07 21.48 -14.71
CA PHE A 24 -8.82 20.65 -15.67
C PHE A 24 -9.76 21.54 -16.48
N ARG A 25 -9.44 21.74 -17.76
CA ARG A 25 -10.38 22.31 -18.75
C ARG A 25 -11.19 21.16 -19.35
N ARG A 26 -12.52 21.16 -19.15
CA ARG A 26 -13.45 20.29 -19.89
C ARG A 26 -13.85 20.97 -21.20
N ASN A 27 -13.82 20.22 -22.31
CA ASN A 27 -14.43 20.63 -23.58
C ASN A 27 -15.94 20.31 -23.57
N ALA A 28 -16.74 20.99 -24.39
CA ALA A 28 -18.19 20.87 -24.53
C ALA A 28 -18.68 19.45 -24.91
N SER A 29 -17.79 18.54 -25.28
CA SER A 29 -18.08 17.14 -25.58
C SER A 29 -17.83 16.16 -24.41
N GLY A 30 -17.53 16.65 -23.20
CA GLY A 30 -17.43 15.80 -22.00
C GLY A 30 -16.21 14.87 -21.94
N SER A 31 -15.29 14.93 -22.90
CA SER A 31 -14.08 14.11 -22.94
C SER A 31 -12.94 14.72 -22.10
N ILE A 32 -12.31 13.91 -21.25
CA ILE A 32 -11.13 14.29 -20.45
C ILE A 32 -9.89 14.16 -21.34
N ILE A 33 -9.26 15.28 -21.70
CA ILE A 33 -8.01 15.30 -22.44
C ILE A 33 -6.86 15.39 -21.43
N LEU A 34 -6.05 14.33 -21.32
CA LEU A 34 -4.83 14.32 -20.53
C LEU A 34 -3.77 15.20 -21.22
N LEU A 35 -3.52 16.38 -20.67
CA LEU A 35 -2.41 17.24 -21.10
C LEU A 35 -1.09 16.60 -20.68
N ARG A 36 -0.36 16.11 -21.68
CA ARG A 36 0.99 15.54 -21.57
C ARG A 36 1.93 16.64 -21.05
N PRO A 37 2.72 16.41 -19.97
CA PRO A 37 3.66 17.41 -19.49
C PRO A 37 4.77 17.67 -20.53
N PRO A 38 5.31 18.90 -20.60
CA PRO A 38 6.41 19.23 -21.49
C PRO A 38 7.66 18.42 -21.09
N LEU A 39 8.24 17.72 -22.05
CA LEU A 39 9.51 17.00 -21.92
C LEU A 39 10.60 18.03 -21.59
N GLY A 40 11.11 17.97 -20.36
CA GLY A 40 12.31 18.70 -19.97
C GLY A 40 13.56 18.19 -20.71
N PRO A 41 14.61 19.03 -20.83
CA PRO A 41 15.82 18.66 -21.55
C PRO A 41 16.57 17.52 -20.85
N ILE A 42 16.95 16.52 -21.64
CA ILE A 42 17.75 15.36 -21.25
C ILE A 42 19.18 15.86 -20.93
N PRO A 43 19.74 15.55 -19.75
CA PRO A 43 21.14 15.86 -19.46
C PRO A 43 22.05 14.96 -20.30
N LEU A 44 22.75 15.58 -21.27
CA LEU A 44 23.93 15.03 -21.92
C LEU A 44 25.07 15.03 -20.90
N GLY A 45 25.30 13.89 -20.25
CA GLY A 45 26.36 13.74 -19.27
C GLY A 45 26.93 12.32 -19.27
N ALA A 46 28.26 12.25 -19.42
CA ALA A 46 29.14 11.10 -19.19
C ALA A 46 29.29 10.07 -20.33
N PHE A 47 29.96 10.50 -21.41
CA PHE A 47 30.84 9.62 -22.20
C PHE A 47 32.30 9.92 -21.81
N SER A 48 32.79 9.26 -20.76
CA SER A 48 34.20 9.33 -20.36
C SER A 48 34.62 7.99 -19.74
N HIS A 49 35.02 7.02 -20.57
CA HIS A 49 36.12 6.10 -20.24
C HIS A 49 36.43 5.19 -21.44
N LEU A 50 37.40 5.61 -22.24
CA LEU A 50 38.04 4.76 -23.24
C LEU A 50 39.47 5.26 -23.39
N GLN A 51 40.40 4.71 -22.60
CA GLN A 51 41.84 4.71 -22.91
C GLN A 51 42.64 3.91 -21.87
N ALA A 52 43.23 2.81 -22.31
CA ALA A 52 44.54 2.23 -21.93
C ALA A 52 44.55 0.78 -22.46
N ARG A 53 44.89 0.53 -23.74
CA ARG A 53 46.26 0.18 -24.19
C ARG A 53 46.98 -0.76 -23.22
N ALA A 54 46.77 -2.06 -23.39
CA ALA A 54 47.72 -3.10 -22.99
C ALA A 54 48.39 -3.63 -24.26
N THR A 55 49.69 -3.40 -24.39
CA THR A 55 50.56 -3.93 -25.43
C THR A 55 50.83 -5.41 -25.20
N PRO A 56 50.96 -6.24 -26.25
CA PRO A 56 51.39 -7.62 -26.10
C PRO A 56 52.89 -7.71 -25.79
N ASN A 57 53.23 -8.50 -24.77
CA ASN A 57 54.59 -8.99 -24.52
C ASN A 57 55.02 -9.86 -25.71
N ILE A 58 55.91 -9.33 -26.54
CA ILE A 58 56.68 -10.11 -27.51
C ILE A 58 57.70 -10.89 -26.69
N THR A 59 57.39 -12.16 -26.42
CA THR A 59 58.39 -13.11 -25.93
C THR A 59 59.30 -13.46 -27.09
N THR A 60 60.56 -13.05 -26.95
CA THR A 60 61.71 -13.49 -27.75
C THR A 60 61.80 -15.01 -27.69
N ALA A 61 61.32 -15.67 -28.74
CA ALA A 61 61.60 -17.08 -28.97
C ALA A 61 63.06 -17.21 -29.41
N THR A 62 63.84 -17.82 -28.53
CA THR A 62 65.23 -18.22 -28.67
C THR A 62 65.43 -19.05 -29.94
N LEU A 63 66.21 -18.52 -30.88
CA LEU A 63 66.76 -19.25 -32.01
C LEU A 63 67.64 -20.39 -31.48
N GLY A 64 67.12 -21.61 -31.53
CA GLY A 64 67.87 -22.83 -31.28
C GLY A 64 68.81 -23.14 -32.46
N PRO A 65 70.10 -23.42 -32.23
CA PRO A 65 71.07 -23.69 -33.28
C PRO A 65 70.97 -25.16 -33.69
N THR A 66 70.28 -25.46 -34.78
CA THR A 66 70.35 -26.79 -35.44
C THR A 66 70.38 -26.61 -36.96
N PHE A 67 71.29 -25.75 -37.44
CA PHE A 67 71.66 -25.64 -38.86
C PHE A 67 73.06 -26.23 -39.13
N ALA A 68 73.58 -27.08 -38.23
CA ALA A 68 74.97 -27.53 -38.23
C ALA A 68 75.17 -29.04 -38.47
N GLU A 69 74.14 -29.84 -38.76
CA GLU A 69 74.29 -31.32 -38.84
C GLU A 69 73.68 -31.99 -40.09
N SER A 70 73.55 -31.27 -41.20
CA SER A 70 73.07 -31.88 -42.47
C SER A 70 73.86 -31.47 -43.71
N LEU A 71 75.13 -31.08 -43.57
CA LEU A 71 76.06 -30.83 -44.69
C LEU A 71 77.23 -31.84 -44.76
N ILE A 72 77.22 -32.91 -43.95
CA ILE A 72 78.28 -33.93 -43.94
C ILE A 72 77.67 -35.32 -44.04
N ARG A 73 77.16 -35.71 -45.22
CA ARG A 73 76.93 -37.12 -45.63
C ARG A 73 76.40 -37.21 -47.07
N LEU A 74 77.25 -36.94 -48.07
CA LEU A 74 77.21 -37.70 -49.34
C LEU A 74 78.49 -37.53 -50.18
N ILE A 75 79.64 -37.75 -49.55
CA ILE A 75 80.88 -38.13 -50.26
C ILE A 75 80.83 -39.65 -50.44
N LYS A 76 80.48 -40.11 -51.63
CA LYS A 76 80.92 -41.39 -52.23
C LYS A 76 80.35 -41.50 -53.65
N MET A 77 81.00 -40.86 -54.61
CA MET A 77 80.80 -41.21 -56.03
C MET A 77 81.87 -42.22 -56.45
N PRO A 78 81.48 -43.39 -56.98
CA PRO A 78 82.42 -44.36 -57.52
C PRO A 78 82.93 -43.91 -58.89
N ILE A 79 84.23 -43.63 -58.95
CA ILE A 79 85.04 -43.59 -60.17
C ILE A 79 85.15 -45.04 -60.64
N HIS A 80 84.39 -45.45 -61.67
CA HIS A 80 84.74 -46.50 -62.64
C HIS A 80 83.58 -46.78 -63.61
N ARG A 81 83.71 -46.34 -64.87
CA ARG A 81 83.55 -47.19 -66.07
C ARG A 81 83.76 -46.37 -67.36
N PHE A 82 84.98 -46.49 -67.88
CA PHE A 82 85.32 -46.39 -69.29
C PHE A 82 84.47 -47.36 -70.12
N PHE A 83 83.89 -46.94 -71.26
CA PHE A 83 83.93 -47.69 -72.53
C PHE A 83 83.42 -46.86 -73.72
N SER A 84 84.31 -46.71 -74.72
CA SER A 84 84.08 -46.70 -76.17
C SER A 84 82.64 -46.53 -76.70
N LYS A 85 82.35 -45.38 -77.33
CA LYS A 85 81.41 -45.27 -78.46
C LYS A 85 82.15 -44.70 -79.67
N LYS A 86 82.81 -45.59 -80.42
CA LYS A 86 83.24 -45.32 -81.80
C LYS A 86 82.00 -45.36 -82.70
N GLY A 87 81.82 -44.31 -83.53
CA GLY A 87 80.97 -44.38 -84.71
C GLY A 87 79.55 -43.78 -84.61
N GLN A 88 79.31 -42.75 -83.81
CA GLN A 88 78.08 -41.95 -83.97
C GLN A 88 78.30 -40.83 -85.00
N THR A 89 77.45 -40.78 -86.01
CA THR A 89 77.43 -39.69 -86.98
C THR A 89 76.91 -38.41 -86.31
N LYS A 90 77.36 -37.22 -86.75
CA LYS A 90 76.99 -35.92 -86.12
C LYS A 90 75.47 -35.74 -85.91
N GLY A 91 74.62 -36.38 -86.72
CA GLY A 91 73.16 -36.33 -86.59
C GLY A 91 72.61 -37.08 -85.36
N GLU A 92 73.19 -38.22 -84.97
CA GLU A 92 72.68 -39.03 -83.84
C GLU A 92 72.96 -38.38 -82.49
N ARG A 93 74.08 -37.68 -82.34
CA ARG A 93 74.36 -36.89 -81.14
C ARG A 93 73.42 -35.70 -80.99
N LEU A 94 72.95 -35.13 -82.10
CA LEU A 94 71.99 -34.04 -82.10
C LEU A 94 70.60 -34.56 -81.68
N ALA A 95 70.17 -35.71 -82.21
CA ALA A 95 68.91 -36.35 -81.83
C ALA A 95 68.90 -36.84 -80.37
N GLU A 96 69.99 -37.42 -79.87
CA GLU A 96 70.11 -37.85 -78.47
C GLU A 96 70.14 -36.64 -77.50
N SER A 97 70.75 -35.53 -77.92
CA SER A 97 70.71 -34.25 -77.19
C SER A 97 69.32 -33.62 -77.19
N GLN A 98 68.60 -33.68 -78.33
CA GLN A 98 67.22 -33.20 -78.42
C GLN A 98 66.28 -34.03 -77.56
N ALA A 99 66.37 -35.36 -77.62
CA ALA A 99 65.58 -36.25 -76.77
C ALA A 99 65.84 -36.03 -75.28
N LYS A 100 67.11 -35.83 -74.87
CA LYS A 100 67.45 -35.49 -73.47
C LYS A 100 66.94 -34.12 -73.04
N ASN A 101 66.95 -33.12 -73.95
CA ASN A 101 66.38 -31.81 -73.67
C ASN A 101 64.84 -31.88 -73.54
N GLU A 102 64.18 -32.68 -74.37
CA GLU A 102 62.74 -32.94 -74.29
C GLU A 102 62.38 -33.69 -73.01
N GLU A 103 63.15 -34.70 -72.63
CA GLU A 103 62.99 -35.43 -71.37
C GLU A 103 63.19 -34.50 -70.16
N LEU A 104 64.23 -33.65 -70.18
CA LEU A 104 64.46 -32.67 -69.12
C LEU A 104 63.33 -31.64 -69.04
N ARG A 105 62.78 -31.20 -70.18
CA ARG A 105 61.60 -30.32 -70.22
C ARG A 105 60.38 -31.00 -69.63
N ALA A 106 60.10 -32.25 -70.02
CA ALA A 106 58.99 -33.03 -69.47
C ALA A 106 59.14 -33.27 -67.96
N GLN A 107 60.37 -33.54 -67.47
CA GLN A 107 60.64 -33.68 -66.04
C GLN A 107 60.46 -32.36 -65.28
N LEU A 108 60.90 -31.23 -65.84
CA LEU A 108 60.68 -29.90 -65.25
C LEU A 108 59.20 -29.53 -65.23
N GLU A 109 58.46 -29.79 -66.30
CA GLU A 109 57.02 -29.57 -66.38
C GLU A 109 56.26 -30.46 -65.39
N ALA A 110 56.61 -31.75 -65.29
CA ALA A 110 56.04 -32.64 -64.30
C ALA A 110 56.35 -32.22 -62.86
N SER A 111 57.54 -31.67 -62.61
CA SER A 111 57.94 -31.15 -61.30
C SER A 111 57.17 -29.89 -60.95
N ARG A 112 57.04 -28.94 -61.89
CA ARG A 112 56.21 -27.74 -61.75
C ARG A 112 54.73 -28.07 -61.53
N ALA A 113 54.20 -29.07 -62.24
CA ALA A 113 52.82 -29.51 -62.06
C ALA A 113 52.60 -30.10 -60.65
N ARG A 114 53.57 -30.86 -60.12
CA ARG A 114 53.52 -31.39 -58.75
C ARG A 114 53.61 -30.28 -57.70
N GLU A 115 54.49 -29.30 -57.91
CA GLU A 115 54.61 -28.13 -57.05
C GLU A 115 53.30 -27.33 -57.06
N TRP A 116 52.72 -27.07 -58.23
CA TRP A 116 51.46 -26.37 -58.36
C TRP A 116 50.30 -27.09 -57.67
N VAL A 117 50.22 -28.43 -57.77
CA VAL A 117 49.21 -29.22 -57.04
C VAL A 117 49.42 -29.15 -55.53
N ARG A 118 50.66 -29.18 -55.05
CA ARG A 118 50.97 -29.03 -53.62
C ARG A 118 50.58 -27.64 -53.13
N GLU A 119 50.98 -26.59 -53.84
CA GLU A 119 50.59 -25.20 -53.53
C GLU A 119 49.07 -25.03 -53.52
N ALA A 120 48.36 -25.62 -54.48
CA ALA A 120 46.90 -25.59 -54.52
C ALA A 120 46.26 -26.35 -53.33
N GLN A 121 46.82 -27.49 -52.94
CA GLN A 121 46.37 -28.25 -51.76
C GLN A 121 46.63 -27.47 -50.47
N GLU A 122 47.82 -26.91 -50.30
CA GLU A 122 48.18 -26.08 -49.15
C GLU A 122 47.31 -24.83 -49.06
N ALA A 123 47.03 -24.16 -50.18
CA ALA A 123 46.12 -23.02 -50.23
C ALA A 123 44.68 -23.41 -49.84
N ALA A 124 44.18 -24.54 -50.34
CA ALA A 124 42.86 -25.05 -49.97
C ALA A 124 42.77 -25.43 -48.48
N GLU A 125 43.81 -26.05 -47.93
CA GLU A 125 43.89 -26.33 -46.49
C GLU A 125 43.97 -25.05 -45.66
N ALA A 126 44.76 -24.07 -46.08
CA ALA A 126 44.86 -22.78 -45.42
C ALA A 126 43.49 -22.08 -45.38
N GLN A 127 42.76 -22.06 -46.50
CA GLN A 127 41.43 -21.49 -46.58
C GLN A 127 40.42 -22.22 -45.67
N ARG A 128 40.49 -23.56 -45.59
CA ARG A 128 39.64 -24.33 -44.66
C ARG A 128 39.96 -24.03 -43.20
N ARG A 129 41.25 -23.91 -42.85
CA ARG A 129 41.68 -23.53 -41.50
C ARG A 129 41.20 -22.13 -41.14
N GLU A 130 41.26 -21.19 -42.07
CA GLU A 130 40.75 -19.84 -41.89
C GLU A 130 39.23 -19.82 -41.70
N GLN A 131 38.48 -20.52 -42.55
CA GLN A 131 37.03 -20.67 -42.40
C GLN A 131 36.65 -21.31 -41.06
N ALA A 132 37.39 -22.34 -40.63
CA ALA A 132 37.17 -22.97 -39.32
C ALA A 132 37.40 -22.00 -38.16
N ARG A 133 38.44 -21.15 -38.23
CA ARG A 133 38.70 -20.12 -37.22
C ARG A 133 37.61 -19.06 -37.17
N VAL A 134 37.15 -18.59 -38.33
CA VAL A 134 36.05 -17.62 -38.40
C VAL A 134 34.78 -18.21 -37.78
N TYR A 135 34.45 -19.45 -38.14
CA TYR A 135 33.30 -20.14 -37.57
C TYR A 135 33.40 -20.34 -36.06
N GLU A 136 34.58 -20.70 -35.54
CA GLU A 136 34.82 -20.84 -34.11
C GLU A 136 34.64 -19.50 -33.36
N LEU A 137 35.16 -18.40 -33.93
CA LEU A 137 34.97 -17.06 -33.36
C LEU A 137 33.50 -16.64 -33.38
N GLU A 138 32.77 -16.90 -34.46
CA GLU A 138 31.33 -16.64 -34.55
C GLU A 138 30.54 -17.42 -33.49
N GLN A 139 30.88 -18.70 -33.27
CA GLN A 139 30.27 -19.50 -32.21
C GLN A 139 30.56 -18.94 -30.81
N GLN A 140 31.80 -18.50 -30.56
CA GLN A 140 32.16 -17.89 -29.28
C GLN A 140 31.40 -16.58 -29.03
N ASP A 141 31.25 -15.74 -30.06
CA ASP A 141 30.48 -14.49 -29.97
C ASP A 141 28.99 -14.74 -29.71
N ILE A 142 28.39 -15.71 -30.41
CA ILE A 142 27.00 -16.12 -30.16
C ILE A 142 26.84 -16.61 -28.72
N ALA A 143 27.74 -17.46 -28.23
CA ALA A 143 27.70 -17.96 -26.85
C ALA A 143 27.81 -16.82 -25.82
N ARG A 144 28.68 -15.84 -26.07
CA ARG A 144 28.82 -14.64 -25.22
C ARG A 144 27.55 -13.81 -25.21
N ILE A 145 26.95 -13.55 -26.37
CA ILE A 145 25.69 -12.80 -26.49
C ILE A 145 24.57 -13.51 -25.73
N GLN A 146 24.46 -14.83 -25.85
CA GLN A 146 23.47 -15.64 -25.13
C GLN A 146 23.66 -15.57 -23.61
N LEU A 147 24.91 -15.66 -23.14
CA LEU A 147 25.23 -15.55 -21.72
C LEU A 147 24.89 -14.16 -21.16
N GLU A 148 25.27 -13.09 -21.88
CA GLU A 148 24.94 -11.72 -21.51
C GLU A 148 23.41 -11.48 -21.50
N ALA A 149 22.68 -12.02 -22.48
CA ALA A 149 21.22 -11.96 -22.51
C ALA A 149 20.59 -12.71 -21.32
N SER A 150 21.12 -13.88 -20.95
CA SER A 150 20.65 -14.63 -19.78
C SER A 150 20.88 -13.86 -18.48
N ARG A 151 22.06 -13.25 -18.31
CA ARG A 151 22.36 -12.40 -17.14
C ARG A 151 21.43 -11.20 -17.03
N ARG A 152 21.12 -10.55 -18.15
CA ARG A 152 20.16 -9.44 -18.18
C ARG A 152 18.75 -9.87 -17.78
N ARG A 153 18.28 -11.01 -18.30
CA ARG A 153 16.97 -11.57 -17.90
C ARG A 153 16.93 -11.92 -16.42
N GLU A 154 18.00 -12.53 -15.89
CA GLU A 154 18.07 -12.83 -14.46
C GLU A 154 18.06 -11.57 -13.60
N GLN A 155 18.79 -10.52 -14.00
CA GLN A 155 18.76 -9.23 -13.32
C GLN A 155 17.37 -8.59 -13.38
N GLN A 156 16.68 -8.64 -14.51
CA GLN A 156 15.31 -8.16 -14.65
C GLN A 156 14.36 -8.91 -13.71
N LEU A 157 14.42 -10.23 -13.67
CA LEU A 157 13.60 -11.04 -12.76
C LEU A 157 13.86 -10.71 -11.29
N ARG A 158 15.13 -10.48 -10.91
CA ARG A 158 15.46 -10.06 -9.54
C ARG A 158 14.87 -8.68 -9.22
N GLN A 159 14.99 -7.72 -10.14
CA GLN A 159 14.40 -6.39 -9.98
C GLN A 159 12.87 -6.44 -9.87
N GLU A 160 12.21 -7.27 -10.69
CA GLU A 160 10.76 -7.48 -10.61
C GLU A 160 10.34 -8.10 -9.28
N GLN A 161 11.08 -9.10 -8.79
CA GLN A 161 10.81 -9.71 -7.48
C GLN A 161 10.99 -8.72 -6.33
N ASP A 162 12.03 -7.90 -6.37
CA ASP A 162 12.26 -6.87 -5.36
C ASP A 162 11.19 -5.78 -5.41
N ALA A 163 10.77 -5.36 -6.61
CA ALA A 163 9.66 -4.43 -6.79
C ALA A 163 8.34 -5.00 -6.23
N LEU A 164 8.05 -6.28 -6.49
CA LEU A 164 6.87 -6.96 -5.95
C LEU A 164 6.91 -7.03 -4.41
N ARG A 165 8.08 -7.34 -3.82
CA ARG A 165 8.26 -7.34 -2.37
C ARG A 165 8.03 -5.96 -1.76
N GLN A 166 8.58 -4.91 -2.38
CA GLN A 166 8.37 -3.52 -1.94
C GLN A 166 6.90 -3.12 -2.03
N GLU A 167 6.19 -3.51 -3.09
CA GLU A 167 4.76 -3.24 -3.25
C GLU A 167 3.94 -3.95 -2.16
N GLN A 168 4.22 -5.22 -1.88
CA GLN A 168 3.56 -5.97 -0.82
C GLN A 168 3.82 -5.35 0.56
N GLU A 169 5.06 -4.94 0.83
CA GLU A 169 5.41 -4.27 2.09
C GLU A 169 4.69 -2.92 2.22
N ALA A 170 4.63 -2.14 1.14
CA ALA A 170 3.90 -0.88 1.12
C ALA A 170 2.40 -1.09 1.39
N LYS A 171 1.78 -2.11 0.78
CA LYS A 171 0.37 -2.49 1.04
C LYS A 171 0.15 -2.90 2.49
N LEU A 172 1.05 -3.68 3.08
CA LEU A 172 0.96 -4.06 4.49
C LEU A 172 1.12 -2.85 5.43
N ARG A 173 2.04 -1.94 5.13
CA ARG A 173 2.22 -0.69 5.89
C ARG A 173 0.98 0.20 5.80
N GLU A 174 0.36 0.30 4.63
CA GLU A 174 -0.89 1.05 4.46
C GLU A 174 -2.06 0.40 5.21
N ALA A 175 -2.19 -0.93 5.16
CA ALA A 175 -3.22 -1.67 5.89
C ALA A 175 -3.11 -1.43 7.41
N ARG A 176 -1.90 -1.49 7.98
CA ARG A 176 -1.65 -1.19 9.40
C ARG A 176 -2.06 0.24 9.75
N ARG A 177 -1.71 1.23 8.92
CA ARG A 177 -2.11 2.63 9.14
C ARG A 177 -3.64 2.80 9.13
N ARG A 178 -4.35 2.11 8.25
CA ARG A 178 -5.82 2.13 8.21
C ARG A 178 -6.43 1.50 9.45
N GLU A 179 -5.88 0.38 9.92
CA GLU A 179 -6.32 -0.29 11.14
C GLU A 179 -6.10 0.59 12.38
N GLU A 180 -4.92 1.22 12.51
CA GLU A 180 -4.62 2.17 13.58
C GLU A 180 -5.57 3.37 13.56
N ALA A 181 -5.86 3.92 12.38
CA ALA A 181 -6.80 5.03 12.24
C ALA A 181 -8.22 4.65 12.68
N LEU A 182 -8.70 3.47 12.29
CA LEU A 182 -10.00 2.94 12.73
C LEU A 182 -10.05 2.73 14.23
N ARG A 183 -8.97 2.21 14.83
CA ARG A 183 -8.87 2.04 16.28
C ARG A 183 -8.94 3.38 17.01
N GLN A 184 -8.21 4.39 16.55
CA GLN A 184 -8.28 5.74 17.12
C GLN A 184 -9.66 6.36 16.98
N GLU A 185 -10.35 6.15 15.86
CA GLU A 185 -11.72 6.63 15.67
C GLU A 185 -12.70 5.95 16.63
N GLN A 186 -12.58 4.63 16.81
CA GLN A 186 -13.38 3.87 17.79
C GLN A 186 -13.12 4.33 19.22
N GLU A 187 -11.86 4.55 19.60
CA GLU A 187 -11.49 5.07 20.92
C GLU A 187 -12.07 6.48 21.16
N LYS A 188 -11.98 7.37 20.17
CA LYS A 188 -12.62 8.70 20.23
C LYS A 188 -14.14 8.60 20.37
N LYS A 189 -14.78 7.72 19.62
CA LYS A 189 -16.24 7.50 19.69
C LYS A 189 -16.65 6.96 21.07
N ALA A 190 -15.90 5.99 21.60
CA ALA A 190 -16.13 5.46 22.94
C ALA A 190 -15.94 6.51 24.02
N GLN A 191 -14.94 7.39 23.88
CA GLN A 191 -14.72 8.50 24.81
C GLN A 191 -15.89 9.49 24.77
N LEU A 192 -16.33 9.92 23.58
CA LEU A 192 -17.49 10.80 23.44
C LEU A 192 -18.77 10.18 24.04
N GLU A 193 -18.96 8.87 23.90
CA GLU A 193 -20.09 8.18 24.49
C GLU A 193 -20.01 8.14 26.03
N ARG A 194 -18.82 7.91 26.59
CA ARG A 194 -18.59 8.00 28.05
C ARG A 194 -18.90 9.41 28.55
N ASP A 195 -18.36 10.43 27.90
CA ASP A 195 -18.59 11.83 28.27
C ASP A 195 -20.08 12.19 28.20
N ARG A 196 -20.81 11.67 27.20
CA ARG A 196 -22.28 11.84 27.10
C ARG A 196 -23.01 11.20 28.27
N ARG A 197 -22.68 9.95 28.63
CA ARG A 197 -23.29 9.25 29.77
C ARG A 197 -23.01 9.97 31.07
N ASP A 198 -21.77 10.39 31.30
CA ASP A 198 -21.39 11.15 32.50
C ASP A 198 -22.12 12.49 32.61
N TYR A 199 -22.37 13.15 31.48
CA TYR A 199 -23.17 14.39 31.44
C TYR A 199 -24.65 14.12 31.78
N GLU A 200 -25.24 13.09 31.19
CA GLU A 200 -26.63 12.69 31.47
C GLU A 200 -26.82 12.31 32.94
N ASP A 201 -25.87 11.58 33.53
CA ASP A 201 -25.91 11.18 34.93
C ASP A 201 -25.75 12.39 35.86
N ARG A 202 -24.85 13.33 35.55
CA ARG A 202 -24.74 14.61 36.28
C ARG A 202 -26.05 15.40 36.22
N LEU A 203 -26.68 15.47 35.05
CA LEU A 203 -27.95 16.17 34.89
C LEU A 203 -29.08 15.50 35.68
N ARG A 204 -29.13 14.15 35.71
CA ARG A 204 -30.08 13.39 36.54
C ARG A 204 -29.84 13.63 38.02
N GLN A 205 -28.59 13.59 38.48
CA GLN A 205 -28.24 13.88 39.87
C GLN A 205 -28.60 15.32 40.24
N GLU A 206 -28.35 16.30 39.37
CA GLU A 206 -28.73 17.69 39.62
C GLU A 206 -30.26 17.85 39.71
N LYS A 207 -31.02 17.20 38.81
CA LYS A 207 -32.48 17.15 38.89
C LYS A 207 -32.97 16.51 40.18
N GLN A 208 -32.36 15.40 40.61
CA GLN A 208 -32.69 14.76 41.88
C GLN A 208 -32.35 15.66 43.08
N ARG A 209 -31.20 16.34 43.08
CA ARG A 209 -30.83 17.31 44.12
C ARG A 209 -31.81 18.47 44.19
N LYS A 210 -32.21 19.02 43.04
CA LYS A 210 -33.24 20.06 42.95
C LYS A 210 -34.61 19.58 43.41
N ALA A 211 -34.98 18.33 43.12
CA ALA A 211 -36.23 17.73 43.59
C ALA A 211 -36.23 17.47 45.11
N LYS A 212 -35.07 17.10 45.69
CA LYS A 212 -34.89 16.92 47.13
C LYS A 212 -34.97 18.23 47.90
N GLN A 213 -34.47 19.31 47.31
CA GLN A 213 -34.63 20.65 47.88
C GLN A 213 -36.09 21.04 47.76
N ALA A 214 -36.82 20.99 48.89
CA ALA A 214 -38.18 21.50 48.99
C ALA A 214 -38.17 23.03 48.93
N SER A 215 -37.85 23.56 47.74
CA SER A 215 -37.95 24.98 47.46
C SER A 215 -39.38 25.44 47.77
N PRO A 216 -39.58 26.66 48.30
CA PRO A 216 -40.91 27.25 48.47
C PRO A 216 -41.77 27.15 47.20
N ASP A 217 -41.15 27.18 46.02
CA ASP A 217 -41.84 27.03 44.74
C ASP A 217 -42.34 25.59 44.51
N ALA A 218 -41.59 24.57 44.94
CA ALA A 218 -42.02 23.18 44.86
C ALA A 218 -43.23 22.90 45.76
N LEU A 219 -43.31 23.55 46.93
CA LEU A 219 -44.48 23.48 47.80
C LEU A 219 -45.70 24.20 47.22
N ARG A 220 -45.50 25.34 46.54
CA ARG A 220 -46.57 26.04 45.81
C ARG A 220 -47.12 25.18 44.68
N GLU A 221 -46.23 24.60 43.88
CA GLU A 221 -46.60 23.70 42.78
C GLU A 221 -47.33 22.46 43.30
N LEU A 222 -46.88 21.86 44.40
CA LEU A 222 -47.59 20.75 45.04
C LEU A 222 -49.00 21.15 45.50
N ARG A 223 -49.14 22.35 46.09
CA ARG A 223 -50.45 22.89 46.48
C ARG A 223 -51.36 23.08 45.26
N GLU A 224 -50.83 23.55 44.14
CA GLU A 224 -51.59 23.69 42.88
C GLU A 224 -52.04 22.33 42.34
N LEU A 225 -51.16 21.32 42.32
CA LEU A 225 -51.52 19.95 41.95
C LEU A 225 -52.61 19.37 42.86
N MET A 226 -52.53 19.60 44.17
CA MET A 226 -53.56 19.15 45.12
C MET A 226 -54.91 19.83 44.87
N LEU A 227 -54.92 21.14 44.60
CA LEU A 227 -56.14 21.89 44.28
C LEU A 227 -56.73 21.41 42.95
N GLU A 228 -55.90 21.17 41.94
CA GLU A 228 -56.36 20.66 40.64
C GLU A 228 -56.92 19.24 40.77
N ARG A 229 -56.24 18.34 41.49
CA ARG A 229 -56.77 17.00 41.78
C ARG A 229 -58.12 17.07 42.48
N TYR A 230 -58.25 17.94 43.49
CA TYR A 230 -59.53 18.12 44.19
C TYR A 230 -60.63 18.63 43.26
N ARG A 231 -60.34 19.60 42.38
CA ARG A 231 -61.31 20.08 41.38
C ARG A 231 -61.76 18.95 40.46
N LEU A 232 -60.83 18.14 39.96
CA LEU A 232 -61.14 16.99 39.12
C LEU A 232 -61.95 15.94 39.88
N ASP A 233 -61.59 15.63 41.13
CA ASP A 233 -62.32 14.69 41.98
C ASP A 233 -63.78 15.14 42.18
N VAL A 234 -64.00 16.43 42.47
CA VAL A 234 -65.35 17.02 42.60
C VAL A 234 -66.10 16.94 41.27
N TYR A 235 -65.44 17.24 40.16
CA TYR A 235 -66.05 17.15 38.82
C TYR A 235 -66.49 15.71 38.50
N ILE A 236 -65.56 14.74 38.59
CA ILE A 236 -65.82 13.32 38.35
C ILE A 236 -66.92 12.81 39.29
N TRP A 237 -66.91 13.22 40.55
CA TRP A 237 -67.95 12.85 41.52
C TRP A 237 -69.32 13.42 41.17
N SER A 238 -69.39 14.68 40.71
CA SER A 238 -70.65 15.28 40.27
C SER A 238 -71.25 14.58 39.05
N MET A 239 -70.40 13.92 38.24
CA MET A 239 -70.79 13.07 37.12
C MET A 239 -71.21 11.64 37.54
N LYS A 240 -71.46 11.39 38.84
CA LYS A 240 -71.99 10.13 39.34
C LYS A 240 -73.37 9.86 38.73
N GLY A 241 -73.40 8.96 37.76
CA GLY A 241 -74.61 8.62 37.00
C GLY A 241 -74.70 9.19 35.60
N ALA A 242 -73.59 9.72 35.08
CA ALA A 242 -73.43 10.07 33.67
C ALA A 242 -73.95 8.95 32.75
N ARG A 243 -74.68 9.36 31.70
CA ARG A 243 -75.19 8.43 30.69
C ARG A 243 -74.03 7.87 29.89
N LYS A 244 -74.21 6.69 29.28
CA LYS A 244 -73.18 6.03 28.44
C LYS A 244 -72.49 6.97 27.44
N PRO A 245 -73.18 7.90 26.75
CA PRO A 245 -72.53 8.82 25.81
C PRO A 245 -71.55 9.80 26.45
N ASP A 246 -71.75 10.19 27.71
CA ASP A 246 -70.94 11.19 28.40
C ASP A 246 -69.72 10.56 29.12
N GLN A 247 -69.73 9.24 29.32
CA GLN A 247 -68.67 8.51 30.02
C GLN A 247 -67.27 8.68 29.42
N PRO A 248 -67.06 8.73 28.08
CA PRO A 248 -65.73 8.94 27.50
C PRO A 248 -65.10 10.27 27.91
N LEU A 249 -65.90 11.34 28.02
CA LEU A 249 -65.41 12.66 28.46
C LEU A 249 -64.95 12.60 29.92
N VAL A 250 -65.76 11.98 30.79
CA VAL A 250 -65.41 11.80 32.21
C VAL A 250 -64.17 10.93 32.35
N LYS A 251 -64.00 9.91 31.49
CA LYS A 251 -62.83 9.03 31.52
C LYS A 251 -61.52 9.78 31.29
N VAL A 252 -61.48 10.77 30.40
CA VAL A 252 -60.28 11.60 30.18
C VAL A 252 -59.93 12.37 31.45
N GLU A 253 -60.92 12.95 32.12
CA GLU A 253 -60.70 13.67 33.39
C GLU A 253 -60.27 12.72 34.52
N MET A 254 -60.74 11.46 34.50
CA MET A 254 -60.30 10.43 35.44
C MET A 254 -58.83 10.05 35.25
N GLU A 255 -58.41 9.85 33.99
CA GLU A 255 -57.01 9.57 33.65
C GLU A 255 -56.12 10.73 34.08
N LYS A 256 -56.50 11.97 33.75
CA LYS A 256 -55.79 13.19 34.17
C LYS A 256 -55.70 13.30 35.70
N ALA A 257 -56.78 13.01 36.41
CA ALA A 257 -56.77 13.01 37.86
C ALA A 257 -55.76 11.99 38.41
N ASP A 258 -55.78 10.75 37.91
CA ASP A 258 -54.89 9.68 38.35
C ASP A 258 -53.42 9.97 38.02
N ASP A 259 -53.12 10.60 36.89
CA ASP A 259 -51.79 11.11 36.54
C ASP A 259 -51.30 12.17 37.55
N ILE A 260 -52.15 13.15 37.89
CA ILE A 260 -51.83 14.17 38.91
C ILE A 260 -51.59 13.53 40.28
N LEU A 261 -52.36 12.52 40.65
CA LEU A 261 -52.13 11.78 41.90
C LEU A 261 -50.79 11.06 41.88
N GLY A 262 -50.40 10.46 40.75
CA GLY A 262 -49.08 9.89 40.54
C GLY A 262 -47.97 10.92 40.72
N GLU A 263 -48.12 12.11 40.14
CA GLU A 263 -47.15 13.20 40.27
C GLU A 263 -47.03 13.71 41.72
N ILE A 264 -48.16 13.89 42.42
CA ILE A 264 -48.18 14.23 43.85
C ILE A 264 -47.43 13.18 44.67
N MET A 265 -47.69 11.90 44.42
CA MET A 265 -47.01 10.81 45.13
C MET A 265 -45.51 10.81 44.85
N TYR A 266 -45.10 11.00 43.59
CA TYR A 266 -43.69 11.07 43.20
C TYR A 266 -42.96 12.24 43.88
N LYS A 267 -43.54 13.45 43.87
CA LYS A 267 -42.95 14.64 44.51
C LYS A 267 -42.80 14.46 46.02
N VAL A 268 -43.80 13.90 46.68
CA VAL A 268 -43.78 13.69 48.13
C VAL A 268 -42.89 12.51 48.52
N GLU A 269 -42.78 11.48 47.69
CA GLU A 269 -41.87 10.36 47.90
C GLU A 269 -40.41 10.78 47.74
N ALA A 270 -40.09 11.74 46.85
CA ALA A 270 -38.74 12.29 46.72
C ALA A 270 -38.20 12.95 48.00
N TRP A 271 -39.07 13.27 48.96
CA TRP A 271 -38.71 13.74 50.30
C TRP A 271 -38.36 12.57 51.24
N THR A 272 -37.43 11.69 50.83
CA THR A 272 -37.17 10.42 51.55
C THR A 272 -36.41 10.59 52.87
N ASP A 273 -35.49 11.56 52.96
CA ASP A 273 -34.63 11.72 54.14
C ASP A 273 -34.41 13.20 54.51
N ASN A 274 -34.51 13.51 55.80
CA ASN A 274 -34.09 14.79 56.36
C ASN A 274 -32.58 14.82 56.70
N SER A 275 -31.78 13.94 56.09
CA SER A 275 -30.33 13.87 56.34
C SER A 275 -29.61 15.17 56.02
N ASP A 276 -30.15 15.92 55.06
CA ASP A 276 -29.59 17.19 54.60
C ASP A 276 -30.02 18.38 55.49
N GLY A 277 -30.84 18.14 56.52
CA GLY A 277 -31.28 19.16 57.48
C GLY A 277 -32.19 20.23 56.87
N HIS A 278 -32.85 19.94 55.75
CA HIS A 278 -33.72 20.89 55.06
C HIS A 278 -35.01 21.21 55.81
N TRP A 279 -35.42 20.33 56.72
CA TRP A 279 -36.61 20.48 57.52
C TRP A 279 -36.26 20.57 59.00
N THR A 280 -36.96 21.43 59.73
CA THR A 280 -36.98 21.32 61.19
C THR A 280 -37.65 20.00 61.60
N GLU A 281 -37.35 19.52 62.81
CA GLU A 281 -37.91 18.26 63.32
C GLU A 281 -39.45 18.22 63.25
N ARG A 282 -40.10 19.33 63.61
CA ARG A 282 -41.57 19.48 63.52
C ARG A 282 -42.10 19.50 62.09
N GLU A 283 -41.39 20.12 61.16
CA GLU A 283 -41.78 20.11 59.75
C GLU A 283 -41.62 18.71 59.15
N TRP A 284 -40.57 18.00 59.53
CA TRP A 284 -40.33 16.62 59.11
C TRP A 284 -41.42 15.67 59.59
N GLU A 285 -41.88 15.80 60.85
CA GLU A 285 -43.04 15.07 61.35
C GLU A 285 -44.28 15.29 60.46
N LYS A 286 -44.51 16.52 59.99
CA LYS A 286 -45.61 16.85 59.08
C LYS A 286 -45.41 16.24 57.69
N VAL A 287 -44.20 16.26 57.16
CA VAL A 287 -43.87 15.58 55.90
C VAL A 287 -44.16 14.08 56.00
N GLN A 288 -43.75 13.43 57.09
CA GLN A 288 -44.05 12.02 57.33
C GLN A 288 -45.54 11.76 57.50
N GLU A 289 -46.27 12.64 58.18
CA GLU A 289 -47.73 12.57 58.29
C GLU A 289 -48.39 12.59 56.90
N ILE A 290 -47.95 13.50 56.02
CA ILE A 290 -48.45 13.61 54.64
C ILE A 290 -48.10 12.35 53.85
N GLN A 291 -46.85 11.87 53.90
CA GLN A 291 -46.42 10.63 53.25
C GLN A 291 -47.26 9.44 53.71
N ASN A 292 -47.49 9.30 55.01
CA ASN A 292 -48.29 8.22 55.58
C ASN A 292 -49.74 8.30 55.13
N ARG A 293 -50.34 9.50 55.13
CA ARG A 293 -51.68 9.72 54.57
C ARG A 293 -51.74 9.39 53.09
N LEU A 294 -50.69 9.71 52.33
CA LEU A 294 -50.63 9.41 50.91
C LEU A 294 -50.40 7.92 50.62
N ARG A 295 -49.66 7.20 51.46
CA ARG A 295 -49.44 5.74 51.30
C ARG A 295 -50.59 4.91 51.84
N LYS A 296 -51.47 5.50 52.66
CA LYS A 296 -52.64 4.82 53.21
C LYS A 296 -53.53 4.31 52.07
N ARG A 297 -53.82 3.00 52.08
CA ARG A 297 -54.76 2.38 51.14
C ARG A 297 -56.15 2.99 51.31
N GLY A 298 -56.94 3.00 50.23
CA GLY A 298 -58.31 3.54 50.21
C GLY A 298 -58.47 4.85 49.45
N LYS A 299 -57.38 5.41 48.92
CA LYS A 299 -57.48 6.43 47.88
C LYS A 299 -58.13 5.83 46.65
N ARG A 300 -59.09 6.56 46.08
CA ARG A 300 -59.80 6.13 44.89
C ARG A 300 -58.97 6.46 43.65
N GLU A 301 -58.45 5.43 42.99
CA GLU A 301 -58.01 5.52 41.60
C GLU A 301 -59.24 5.47 40.72
N TRP A 302 -59.55 6.57 40.05
CA TRP A 302 -60.81 6.69 39.32
C TRP A 302 -60.87 5.71 38.16
N VAL A 303 -59.77 5.55 37.42
CA VAL A 303 -59.71 4.63 36.27
C VAL A 303 -60.09 3.21 36.68
N ARG A 304 -59.66 2.76 37.88
CA ARG A 304 -60.01 1.44 38.40
C ARG A 304 -61.41 1.36 39.01
N ASN A 305 -61.85 2.44 39.64
CA ASN A 305 -63.12 2.50 40.36
C ASN A 305 -63.98 3.69 39.86
N PRO A 306 -64.52 3.63 38.64
CA PRO A 306 -65.29 4.72 38.07
C PRO A 306 -66.53 5.05 38.92
N PRO A 307 -67.03 6.30 38.91
CA PRO A 307 -68.15 6.71 39.75
C PRO A 307 -69.47 6.01 39.41
N TRP A 308 -69.61 5.46 38.19
CA TRP A 308 -70.77 4.67 37.78
C TRP A 308 -70.71 3.18 38.16
N ALA A 309 -69.58 2.67 38.66
CA ALA A 309 -69.47 1.28 39.11
C ALA A 309 -70.19 1.01 40.44
N ASP A 310 -70.41 2.04 41.27
CA ASP A 310 -70.98 1.92 42.63
C ASP A 310 -72.51 1.70 42.65
N ARG A 311 -73.17 1.45 41.51
CA ARG A 311 -74.63 1.20 41.40
C ARG A 311 -74.99 -0.29 41.54
N ARG A 312 -74.43 -0.98 42.53
CA ARG A 312 -74.87 -2.33 42.90
C ARG A 312 -75.60 -2.32 44.22
#